data_AF-T2JWN5-F1
#
_entry.id   AF-T2JWN5-F1
#
_cell.length_a   1.000
_cell.length_b   1.000
_cell.length_c   1.000
_cell.angle_alpha   90.00
_cell.angle_beta   90.00
_cell.angle_gamma   90.00
#
_symmetry.space_group_name_H-M   'P 1'
#
loop_
_entity.id
_entity.type
_entity.pdbx_description
1 polymer ?
#
loop_
_entity_poly.entity_id
_entity_poly.type
_entity_poly.pdbx_seq_one_letter_code
_entity_poly.pdbx_strand_id
1 'polypeptide(L)'
;MADKCGGCQWQHIDPQYQLKAKENQVIQALKRIGGFDNPSVLPILPSPDSLGYRNKATYPLKRSTTGTVQAGYYQRNTHQIINLNQCPIQDTRLNPILAEVKQDIQAQGWSIYNEKTGTGKLRHLGLRIGKKTGEIFLTLVSSSKKIPNFQEQAEIWLQRYPNLVGVSINYNPHQGNKIFGLETFNYVGRHHLIEEFGQLHFQLSSDTFFQVNTEAAEILLSVLLEKLSLTVEKP
;
A
#
# COMPACT_ATOMS: atom_id res chain seq x y z
N MET A 1 2.35 -18.63 -0.69
CA MET A 1 2.48 -17.34 -1.44
C MET A 1 3.66 -16.50 -0.92
N ALA A 2 3.96 -16.53 0.39
CA ALA A 2 5.10 -15.83 0.99
C ALA A 2 6.44 -16.08 0.27
N ASP A 3 6.74 -17.33 -0.09
CA ASP A 3 8.05 -17.70 -0.68
C ASP A 3 8.27 -17.21 -2.11
N LYS A 4 7.21 -16.73 -2.78
CA LYS A 4 7.29 -16.23 -4.15
C LYS A 4 7.38 -14.69 -4.17
N CYS A 5 6.58 -14.01 -3.33
CA CYS A 5 6.51 -12.55 -3.28
C CYS A 5 7.70 -11.93 -2.50
N GLY A 6 8.42 -10.98 -3.11
CA GLY A 6 9.64 -10.42 -2.51
C GLY A 6 9.47 -9.60 -1.23
N GLY A 7 8.24 -9.24 -0.82
CA GLY A 7 7.99 -8.28 0.26
C GLY A 7 7.92 -8.87 1.68
N CYS A 8 7.53 -10.13 1.85
CA CYS A 8 7.21 -10.73 3.16
C CYS A 8 8.24 -11.76 3.60
N GLN A 9 9.51 -11.35 3.67
CA GLN A 9 10.65 -12.27 3.84
C GLN A 9 10.62 -13.12 5.13
N TRP A 10 9.98 -12.63 6.19
CA TRP A 10 9.95 -13.28 7.50
C TRP A 10 8.63 -14.02 7.77
N GLN A 11 7.70 -14.07 6.80
CA GLN A 11 6.36 -14.63 7.01
C GLN A 11 6.36 -16.14 7.33
N HIS A 12 7.44 -16.85 7.02
CA HIS A 12 7.64 -18.27 7.36
C HIS A 12 8.21 -18.50 8.77
N ILE A 13 8.60 -17.43 9.47
CA ILE A 13 9.15 -17.49 10.83
C ILE A 13 8.01 -17.33 11.82
N ASP A 14 8.00 -18.13 12.89
CA ASP A 14 7.05 -17.97 13.99
C ASP A 14 7.07 -16.53 14.56
N PRO A 15 5.90 -15.90 14.78
CA PRO A 15 5.83 -14.52 15.25
C PRO A 15 6.63 -14.24 16.53
N GLN A 16 6.70 -15.16 17.48
CA GLN A 16 7.46 -14.96 18.72
C GLN A 16 8.96 -14.89 18.45
N TYR A 17 9.47 -15.74 17.55
CA TYR A 17 10.86 -15.65 17.11
C TYR A 17 11.13 -14.39 16.30
N GLN A 18 10.15 -13.87 15.54
CA GLN A 18 10.32 -12.58 14.86
C GLN A 18 10.53 -11.44 15.87
N LEU A 19 9.77 -11.40 16.97
CA LEU A 19 9.91 -10.38 18.01
C LEU A 19 11.31 -10.43 18.66
N LYS A 20 11.72 -11.63 19.09
CA LYS A 20 13.04 -11.84 19.71
C LYS A 20 14.20 -11.48 18.77
N ALA A 21 14.08 -11.85 17.49
CA ALA A 21 15.11 -11.52 16.52
C ALA A 21 15.19 -10.01 16.24
N LYS A 22 14.04 -9.31 16.19
CA LYS A 22 14.00 -7.83 16.06
C LYS A 22 14.58 -7.14 17.29
N GLU A 23 14.27 -7.61 18.49
CA GLU A 23 14.85 -7.11 19.74
C GLU A 23 16.38 -7.22 19.72
N ASN A 24 16.88 -8.40 19.37
CA ASN A 24 18.31 -8.64 19.22
C ASN A 24 18.95 -7.73 18.16
N GLN A 25 18.28 -7.45 17.04
CA GLN A 25 18.80 -6.51 16.04
C GLN A 25 19.00 -5.11 16.61
N VAL A 26 18.03 -4.62 17.40
CA VAL A 26 18.15 -3.29 18.05
C VAL A 26 19.29 -3.29 19.07
N ILE A 27 19.38 -4.31 19.93
CA ILE A 27 20.46 -4.43 20.92
C ILE A 27 21.82 -4.45 20.22
N GLN A 28 21.98 -5.26 19.18
CA GLN A 28 23.25 -5.37 18.45
C GLN A 28 23.61 -4.08 17.71
N ALA A 29 22.62 -3.36 17.15
CA ALA A 29 22.87 -2.07 16.53
C ALA A 29 23.37 -1.04 17.57
N LEU A 30 22.73 -0.96 18.74
CA LEU A 30 23.16 -0.06 19.81
C LEU A 30 24.55 -0.42 20.33
N LYS A 31 24.85 -1.71 20.53
CA LYS A 31 26.18 -2.14 20.99
C LYS A 31 27.27 -1.87 19.95
N ARG A 32 27.10 -2.40 18.74
CA ARG A 32 28.16 -2.42 17.72
C ARG A 32 28.36 -1.09 17.00
N ILE A 33 27.28 -0.34 16.79
CA ILE A 33 27.30 0.92 16.03
C ILE A 33 27.19 2.10 16.99
N GLY A 34 26.29 2.02 17.97
CA GLY A 34 26.07 3.09 18.94
C GLY A 34 27.11 3.15 20.08
N GLY A 35 27.95 2.12 20.25
CA GLY A 35 28.98 2.08 21.30
C GLY A 35 28.43 1.93 22.73
N PHE A 36 27.19 1.49 22.90
CA PHE A 36 26.61 1.25 24.22
C PHE A 36 27.05 -0.13 24.76
N ASP A 37 27.63 -0.21 25.96
CA ASP A 37 28.07 -1.52 26.51
C ASP A 37 26.89 -2.42 26.93
N ASN A 38 25.89 -1.83 27.60
CA ASN A 38 24.70 -2.53 28.07
C ASN A 38 23.43 -1.67 27.86
N PRO A 39 22.99 -1.48 26.59
CA PRO A 39 21.82 -0.68 26.30
C PRO A 39 20.56 -1.32 26.90
N SER A 40 19.79 -0.54 27.65
CA SER A 40 18.48 -0.94 28.16
C SER A 40 17.46 -0.88 27.02
N VAL A 41 17.14 -2.03 26.44
CA VAL A 41 16.13 -2.17 25.38
C VAL A 41 14.89 -2.82 25.98
N LEU A 42 13.74 -2.16 25.85
CA LEU A 42 12.46 -2.72 26.26
C LEU A 42 11.99 -3.79 25.24
N PRO A 43 11.15 -4.76 25.67
CA PRO A 43 10.61 -5.78 24.76
C PRO A 43 9.90 -5.18 23.55
N ILE A 44 10.02 -5.81 22.39
CA ILE A 44 9.31 -5.39 21.17
C ILE A 44 7.81 -5.57 21.37
N LEU A 45 7.05 -4.50 21.17
CA LEU A 45 5.60 -4.54 21.18
C LEU A 45 5.07 -5.22 19.91
N PRO A 46 4.21 -6.24 20.01
CA PRO A 46 3.63 -6.89 18.84
C PRO A 46 2.60 -6.00 18.15
N SER A 47 2.49 -6.14 16.83
CA SER A 47 1.31 -5.66 16.09
C SER A 47 0.09 -6.49 16.53
N PRO A 48 -1.11 -5.90 16.69
CA PRO A 48 -2.32 -6.64 17.04
C PRO A 48 -2.61 -7.77 16.06
N ASP A 49 -2.55 -7.46 14.76
CA ASP A 49 -2.67 -8.44 13.69
C ASP A 49 -1.36 -8.64 12.93
N SER A 50 -1.08 -9.89 12.56
CA SER A 50 0.06 -10.28 11.71
C SER A 50 -0.27 -10.31 10.22
N LEU A 51 -1.56 -10.29 9.88
CA LEU A 51 -2.14 -10.33 8.54
C LEU A 51 -3.22 -9.24 8.44
N GLY A 52 -3.68 -8.88 7.24
CA GLY A 52 -4.78 -7.92 7.09
C GLY A 52 -4.50 -6.48 7.56
N TYR A 53 -3.30 -6.17 8.05
CA TYR A 53 -2.97 -4.89 8.66
C TYR A 53 -2.68 -3.80 7.63
N ARG A 54 -2.27 -4.17 6.41
CA ARG A 54 -1.71 -3.23 5.43
C ARG A 54 -2.83 -2.47 4.72
N ASN A 55 -2.90 -1.17 5.00
CA ASN A 55 -3.95 -0.27 4.52
C ASN A 55 -3.63 0.44 3.18
N LYS A 56 -2.42 0.25 2.63
CA LYS A 56 -1.98 0.84 1.35
C LYS A 56 -1.16 -0.13 0.52
N ALA A 57 -1.50 -0.25 -0.75
CA ALA A 57 -0.83 -1.10 -1.72
C ALA A 57 -0.66 -0.41 -3.07
N THR A 58 0.48 -0.67 -3.71
CA THR A 58 0.72 -0.33 -5.11
C THR A 58 1.22 -1.58 -5.82
N TYR A 59 0.59 -1.92 -6.93
CA TYR A 59 0.88 -3.09 -7.74
C TYR A 59 1.36 -2.61 -9.11
N PRO A 60 2.61 -2.91 -9.53
CA PRO A 60 2.98 -2.76 -10.93
C PRO A 60 2.03 -3.57 -11.81
N LEU A 61 1.70 -2.99 -12.97
CA LEU A 61 0.91 -3.64 -14.00
C LEU A 61 1.86 -4.15 -15.10
N LYS A 62 1.68 -5.39 -15.54
CA LYS A 62 2.32 -5.92 -16.76
C LYS A 62 1.33 -6.73 -17.58
N ARG A 63 1.64 -6.90 -18.87
CA ARG A 63 1.03 -7.98 -19.67
C ARG A 63 1.92 -9.21 -19.60
N SER A 64 1.29 -10.36 -19.34
CA SER A 64 1.94 -11.66 -19.50
C SER A 64 2.25 -11.96 -20.97
N THR A 65 3.01 -13.01 -21.23
CA THR A 65 3.27 -13.51 -22.59
C THR A 65 1.99 -13.91 -23.35
N THR A 66 0.95 -14.33 -22.63
CA THR A 66 -0.37 -14.64 -23.19
C THR A 66 -1.25 -13.40 -23.43
N GLY A 67 -0.73 -12.20 -23.15
CA GLY A 67 -1.47 -10.95 -23.29
C GLY A 67 -2.34 -10.56 -22.09
N THR A 68 -2.52 -11.45 -21.11
CA THR A 68 -3.33 -11.17 -19.90
C THR A 68 -2.70 -10.11 -19.01
N VAL A 69 -3.48 -9.12 -18.55
CA VAL A 69 -3.08 -8.13 -17.54
C VAL A 69 -2.80 -8.80 -16.19
N GLN A 70 -1.66 -8.47 -15.61
CA GLN A 70 -1.19 -8.93 -14.30
C GLN A 70 -0.97 -7.72 -13.39
N ALA A 71 -1.39 -7.85 -12.13
CA ALA A 71 -0.99 -6.94 -11.08
C ALA A 71 -0.59 -7.75 -9.84
N GLY A 72 0.51 -7.36 -9.22
CA GLY A 72 1.01 -8.02 -8.03
C GLY A 72 2.38 -7.50 -7.68
N TYR A 73 3.25 -8.36 -7.15
CA TYR A 73 4.59 -7.96 -6.74
C TYR A 73 5.66 -8.64 -7.57
N TYR A 74 6.83 -8.00 -7.64
CA TYR A 74 7.99 -8.60 -8.25
C TYR A 74 8.47 -9.81 -7.44
N GLN A 75 8.77 -10.90 -8.14
CA GLN A 75 9.49 -12.02 -7.55
C GLN A 75 10.90 -11.55 -7.16
N ARG A 76 11.39 -12.07 -6.03
CA ARG A 76 12.68 -11.67 -5.44
C ARG A 76 13.79 -11.63 -6.50
N ASN A 77 14.49 -10.50 -6.58
CA ASN A 77 15.61 -10.24 -7.49
C ASN A 77 15.26 -10.34 -9.00
N THR A 78 13.99 -10.17 -9.37
CA THR A 78 13.56 -10.18 -10.78
C THR A 78 12.57 -9.04 -11.08
N HIS A 79 12.30 -8.80 -12.36
CA HIS A 79 11.20 -7.94 -12.82
C HIS A 79 9.96 -8.75 -13.26
N GLN A 80 9.88 -10.02 -12.87
CA GLN A 80 8.73 -10.89 -13.15
C GLN A 80 7.64 -10.64 -12.10
N ILE A 81 6.40 -10.41 -12.55
CA ILE A 81 5.27 -10.18 -11.66
C ILE A 81 4.64 -11.51 -11.29
N ILE A 82 4.47 -11.70 -9.99
CA ILE A 82 3.55 -12.71 -9.46
C ILE A 82 2.18 -12.06 -9.45
N ASN A 83 1.30 -12.48 -10.35
CA ASN A 83 -0.07 -11.98 -10.41
C ASN A 83 -0.83 -12.37 -9.13
N LEU A 84 -1.43 -11.38 -8.45
CA LEU A 84 -2.10 -11.56 -7.17
C LEU A 84 -3.58 -11.19 -7.28
N ASN A 85 -4.45 -12.07 -6.80
CA ASN A 85 -5.87 -11.74 -6.57
C ASN A 85 -6.13 -11.41 -5.09
N GLN A 86 -5.19 -11.74 -4.22
CA GLN A 86 -5.24 -11.48 -2.79
C GLN A 86 -3.83 -11.37 -2.22
N CYS A 87 -3.67 -10.60 -1.14
CA CYS A 87 -2.42 -10.50 -0.40
C CYS A 87 -2.70 -10.67 1.10
N PRO A 88 -2.14 -11.68 1.78
CA PRO A 88 -2.47 -11.95 3.19
C PRO A 88 -2.23 -10.79 4.15
N ILE A 89 -1.22 -9.96 3.89
CA ILE A 89 -0.90 -8.83 4.77
C ILE A 89 -1.78 -7.60 4.50
N GLN A 90 -2.50 -7.55 3.39
CA GLN A 90 -3.37 -6.43 3.03
C GLN A 90 -4.76 -6.63 3.59
N ASP A 91 -5.43 -5.53 3.90
CA ASP A 91 -6.82 -5.56 4.32
C ASP A 91 -7.66 -6.32 3.29
N THR A 92 -8.38 -7.35 3.74
CA THR A 92 -9.07 -8.31 2.87
C THR A 92 -10.19 -7.66 2.05
N ARG A 93 -10.70 -6.50 2.49
CA ARG A 93 -11.69 -5.69 1.75
C ARG A 93 -11.14 -5.17 0.41
N LEU A 94 -9.81 -5.13 0.23
CA LEU A 94 -9.17 -4.76 -1.04
C LEU A 94 -9.11 -5.90 -2.06
N ASN A 95 -9.28 -7.17 -1.65
CA ASN A 95 -9.11 -8.33 -2.52
C ASN A 95 -10.07 -8.33 -3.73
N PRO A 96 -11.39 -8.07 -3.57
CA PRO A 96 -12.31 -8.05 -4.71
C PRO A 96 -11.91 -6.98 -5.74
N ILE A 97 -11.57 -5.78 -5.27
CA ILE A 97 -11.15 -4.66 -6.12
C ILE A 97 -9.87 -5.02 -6.87
N LEU A 98 -8.86 -5.60 -6.19
CA LEU A 98 -7.64 -6.06 -6.84
C LEU A 98 -7.92 -7.10 -7.93
N ALA A 99 -8.80 -8.06 -7.67
CA ALA A 99 -9.11 -9.13 -8.61
C ALA A 99 -9.84 -8.61 -9.86
N GLU A 100 -10.88 -7.81 -9.66
CA GLU A 100 -11.82 -7.38 -10.70
C GLU A 100 -11.30 -6.19 -11.52
N VAL A 101 -10.68 -5.18 -10.89
CA VAL A 101 -10.18 -3.99 -11.62
C VAL A 101 -9.17 -4.39 -12.69
N LYS A 102 -8.38 -5.46 -12.47
CA LYS A 102 -7.47 -6.00 -13.49
C LYS A 102 -8.21 -6.55 -14.69
N GLN A 103 -9.36 -7.21 -14.47
CA GLN A 103 -10.21 -7.74 -15.53
C GLN A 103 -10.85 -6.59 -16.31
N ASP A 104 -11.31 -5.54 -15.61
CA ASP A 104 -11.84 -4.34 -16.24
C ASP A 104 -10.76 -3.65 -17.09
N ILE A 105 -9.53 -3.48 -16.57
CA ILE A 105 -8.39 -2.93 -17.33
C ILE A 105 -8.10 -3.78 -18.59
N GLN A 106 -8.18 -5.11 -18.50
CA GLN A 106 -8.02 -6.01 -19.63
C GLN A 106 -9.15 -5.83 -20.65
N ALA A 107 -10.41 -5.78 -20.21
CA ALA A 107 -11.60 -5.65 -21.06
C ALA A 107 -11.63 -4.30 -21.81
N GLN A 108 -11.22 -3.21 -21.14
CA GLN A 108 -11.08 -1.89 -21.75
C GLN A 108 -9.94 -1.81 -22.78
N GLY A 109 -9.09 -2.83 -22.88
CA GLY A 109 -7.98 -2.85 -23.83
C GLY A 109 -6.91 -1.79 -23.55
N TRP A 110 -6.85 -1.24 -22.32
CA TRP A 110 -5.90 -0.18 -22.00
C TRP A 110 -4.45 -0.67 -22.12
N SER A 111 -3.60 0.21 -22.64
CA SER A 111 -2.19 -0.12 -22.83
C SER A 111 -1.44 -0.05 -21.51
N ILE A 112 -0.75 -1.15 -21.18
CA ILE A 112 0.10 -1.26 -20.00
C ILE A 112 1.52 -0.81 -20.36
N TYR A 113 2.14 -0.05 -19.47
CA TYR A 113 3.47 0.49 -19.64
C TYR A 113 4.53 -0.61 -19.64
N ASN A 114 5.45 -0.54 -20.60
CA ASN A 114 6.60 -1.42 -20.71
C ASN A 114 7.88 -0.64 -20.43
N GLU A 115 8.51 -0.93 -19.29
CA GLU A 115 9.72 -0.26 -18.81
C GLU A 115 10.91 -0.39 -19.77
N LYS A 116 10.98 -1.44 -20.61
CA LYS A 116 12.08 -1.64 -21.56
C LYS A 116 11.94 -0.78 -22.81
N THR A 117 10.72 -0.61 -23.31
CA THR A 117 10.45 0.15 -24.54
C THR A 117 10.04 1.59 -24.27
N GLY A 118 9.65 1.91 -23.03
CA GLY A 118 9.10 3.20 -22.66
C GLY A 118 7.70 3.48 -23.22
N THR A 119 7.00 2.46 -23.73
CA THR A 119 5.69 2.60 -24.39
C THR A 119 4.55 2.10 -23.51
N GLY A 120 3.30 2.50 -23.82
CA GLY A 120 2.11 2.17 -23.03
C GLY A 120 1.75 3.25 -22.01
N LYS A 121 0.58 3.12 -21.36
CA LYS A 121 0.01 4.15 -20.47
C LYS A 121 0.06 3.74 -19.01
N LEU A 122 -0.63 2.67 -18.64
CA LEU A 122 -0.85 2.29 -17.24
C LEU A 122 0.38 1.62 -16.62
N ARG A 123 0.86 2.15 -15.50
CA ARG A 123 2.06 1.69 -14.80
C ARG A 123 1.73 0.88 -13.56
N HIS A 124 0.86 1.39 -12.71
CA HIS A 124 0.52 0.78 -11.43
C HIS A 124 -0.97 0.92 -11.11
N LEU A 125 -1.48 -0.05 -10.36
CA LEU A 125 -2.74 0.03 -9.62
C LEU A 125 -2.40 0.35 -8.16
N GLY A 126 -2.92 1.45 -7.63
CA GLY A 126 -2.83 1.84 -6.24
C GLY A 126 -4.18 1.65 -5.55
N LEU A 127 -4.17 1.00 -4.39
CA LEU A 127 -5.33 0.84 -3.53
C LEU A 127 -4.97 1.32 -2.12
N ARG A 128 -5.87 2.09 -1.53
CA ARG A 128 -5.78 2.54 -0.15
C ARG A 128 -7.11 2.33 0.54
N ILE A 129 -7.08 2.00 1.83
CA ILE A 129 -8.26 1.86 2.67
C ILE A 129 -8.04 2.58 3.99
N GLY A 130 -9.05 3.25 4.53
CA GLY A 130 -9.08 3.62 5.94
C GLY A 130 -9.36 2.36 6.75
N LYS A 131 -8.40 1.91 7.56
CA LYS A 131 -8.50 0.69 8.36
C LYS A 131 -9.73 0.73 9.26
N LYS A 132 -10.00 1.87 9.91
CA LYS A 132 -11.12 2.05 10.84
C LYS A 132 -12.44 2.35 10.11
N THR A 133 -12.39 3.26 9.12
CA THR A 133 -13.59 3.74 8.41
C THR A 133 -14.07 2.78 7.32
N GLY A 134 -13.17 1.98 6.76
CA GLY A 134 -13.43 1.12 5.61
C GLY A 134 -13.52 1.85 4.27
N GLU A 135 -13.33 3.17 4.24
CA GLU A 135 -13.33 3.94 2.99
C GLU A 135 -12.15 3.55 2.10
N ILE A 136 -12.40 3.35 0.81
CA ILE A 136 -11.40 2.89 -0.16
C ILE A 136 -11.15 3.98 -1.19
N PHE A 137 -9.88 4.17 -1.57
CA PHE A 137 -9.47 5.05 -2.65
C PHE A 137 -8.67 4.29 -3.69
N LEU A 138 -9.08 4.39 -4.95
CA LEU A 138 -8.44 3.75 -6.10
C LEU A 138 -7.65 4.77 -6.90
N THR A 139 -6.41 4.43 -7.24
CA THR A 139 -5.56 5.26 -8.10
C THR A 139 -4.93 4.43 -9.20
N LEU A 140 -5.06 4.85 -10.46
CA LEU A 140 -4.20 4.33 -11.53
C LEU A 140 -3.03 5.27 -11.75
N VAL A 141 -1.81 4.75 -11.74
CA VAL A 141 -0.62 5.51 -12.14
C VAL A 141 -0.44 5.36 -13.65
N SER A 142 -0.32 6.46 -14.38
CA SER A 142 -0.25 6.47 -15.84
C SER A 142 0.81 7.41 -16.38
N SER A 143 1.49 7.03 -17.46
CA SER A 143 2.37 7.91 -18.24
C SER A 143 1.60 8.88 -19.14
N SER A 144 0.26 8.80 -19.17
CA SER A 144 -0.62 9.67 -19.95
C SER A 144 -1.81 10.16 -19.13
N LYS A 145 -2.14 11.45 -19.26
CA LYS A 145 -3.34 12.05 -18.65
C LYS A 145 -4.64 11.59 -19.31
N LYS A 146 -4.60 11.01 -20.53
CA LYS A 146 -5.79 10.63 -21.29
C LYS A 146 -5.87 9.12 -21.48
N ILE A 147 -6.77 8.49 -20.74
CA ILE A 147 -7.12 7.07 -20.88
C ILE A 147 -8.53 7.00 -21.48
N PRO A 148 -8.73 6.30 -22.62
CA PRO A 148 -10.03 6.17 -23.26
C PRO A 148 -11.08 5.59 -22.30
N ASN A 149 -12.29 6.15 -22.29
CA ASN A 149 -13.44 5.68 -21.50
C ASN A 149 -13.17 5.59 -19.98
N PHE A 150 -12.13 6.27 -19.47
CA PHE A 150 -11.76 6.14 -18.06
C PHE A 150 -12.80 6.75 -17.12
N GLN A 151 -13.42 7.87 -17.49
CA GLN A 151 -14.49 8.49 -16.70
C GLN A 151 -15.64 7.51 -16.47
N GLU A 152 -16.18 6.93 -17.55
CA GLU A 152 -17.27 5.96 -17.50
C GLU A 152 -16.89 4.72 -16.68
N GLN A 153 -15.70 4.15 -16.90
CA GLN A 153 -15.24 3.01 -16.11
C GLN A 153 -15.04 3.34 -14.63
N ALA A 154 -14.62 4.57 -14.31
CA ALA A 154 -14.47 5.03 -12.93
C ALA A 154 -15.83 5.18 -12.23
N GLU A 155 -16.85 5.68 -12.93
CA GLU A 155 -18.23 5.73 -12.43
C GLU A 155 -18.79 4.32 -12.16
N ILE A 156 -18.52 3.37 -13.06
CA ILE A 156 -18.89 1.96 -12.86
C ILE A 156 -18.24 1.40 -11.59
N TRP A 157 -16.94 1.66 -11.36
CA TRP A 157 -16.29 1.20 -10.13
C TRP A 157 -16.87 1.85 -8.88
N LEU A 158 -17.15 3.15 -8.93
CA LEU A 158 -17.73 3.88 -7.81
C LEU A 158 -19.10 3.31 -7.42
N GLN A 159 -19.91 2.91 -8.41
CA GLN A 159 -21.20 2.27 -8.17
C GLN A 159 -21.06 0.81 -7.72
N ARG A 160 -20.09 0.07 -8.27
CA ARG A 160 -19.88 -1.36 -7.97
C ARG A 160 -19.40 -1.58 -6.54
N TYR A 161 -18.59 -0.68 -5.99
CA TYR A 161 -17.97 -0.84 -4.67
C TYR A 161 -18.50 0.22 -3.70
N PRO A 162 -19.42 -0.13 -2.77
CA PRO A 162 -20.05 0.83 -1.87
C PRO A 162 -19.07 1.65 -1.02
N ASN A 163 -17.93 1.06 -0.67
CA ASN A 163 -16.90 1.71 0.14
C ASN A 163 -15.86 2.48 -0.69
N LEU A 164 -15.92 2.43 -2.02
CA LEU A 164 -15.02 3.21 -2.87
C LEU A 164 -15.50 4.66 -2.86
N VAL A 165 -14.68 5.57 -2.34
CA VAL A 165 -15.07 6.97 -2.15
C VAL A 165 -14.53 7.87 -3.24
N GLY A 166 -13.59 7.39 -4.04
CA GLY A 166 -13.05 8.12 -5.18
C GLY A 166 -12.07 7.33 -6.03
N VAL A 167 -11.93 7.78 -7.28
CA VAL A 167 -11.04 7.20 -8.28
C VAL A 167 -10.23 8.30 -8.95
N SER A 168 -8.92 8.08 -9.03
CA SER A 168 -7.98 9.05 -9.60
C SER A 168 -6.98 8.43 -10.57
N ILE A 169 -6.39 9.29 -11.41
CA ILE A 169 -5.16 9.00 -12.14
C ILE A 169 -4.04 9.84 -11.55
N ASN A 170 -2.95 9.19 -11.16
CA ASN A 170 -1.69 9.89 -10.89
C ASN A 170 -0.82 9.87 -12.17
N TYR A 171 -0.45 11.07 -12.65
CA TYR A 171 0.31 11.24 -13.87
C TYR A 171 1.81 11.17 -13.59
N ASN A 172 2.48 10.18 -14.17
CA ASN A 172 3.91 9.97 -14.06
C ASN A 172 4.52 9.60 -15.43
N PRO A 173 5.01 10.58 -16.21
CA PRO A 173 5.64 10.33 -17.51
C PRO A 173 7.10 9.89 -17.41
N HIS A 174 7.74 10.03 -16.24
CA HIS A 174 9.19 9.84 -16.10
C HIS A 174 9.56 8.37 -16.03
N GLN A 175 10.62 7.99 -16.76
CA GLN A 175 11.24 6.67 -16.61
C GLN A 175 11.94 6.58 -15.24
N GLY A 176 11.91 5.40 -14.61
CA GLY A 176 12.57 5.13 -13.34
C GLY A 176 11.65 4.53 -12.27
N ASN A 177 12.19 4.41 -11.06
CA ASN A 177 11.59 3.64 -9.96
C ASN A 177 10.55 4.41 -9.12
N LYS A 178 10.41 5.73 -9.34
CA LYS A 178 9.41 6.53 -8.64
C LYS A 178 8.02 6.12 -9.13
N ILE A 179 7.17 5.61 -8.23
CA ILE A 179 5.83 5.15 -8.55
C ILE A 179 4.92 6.34 -8.87
N PHE A 180 4.79 7.30 -7.96
CA PHE A 180 3.90 8.45 -8.13
C PHE A 180 4.63 9.64 -8.78
N GLY A 181 3.96 10.30 -9.72
CA GLY A 181 4.34 11.60 -10.24
C GLY A 181 3.80 12.74 -9.37
N LEU A 182 3.89 13.97 -9.88
CA LEU A 182 3.56 15.19 -9.12
C LEU A 182 2.09 15.61 -9.23
N GLU A 183 1.36 15.10 -10.23
CA GLU A 183 -0.01 15.51 -10.50
C GLU A 183 -0.96 14.33 -10.31
N THR A 184 -2.03 14.52 -9.55
CA THR A 184 -3.13 13.56 -9.41
C THR A 184 -4.42 14.22 -9.88
N PHE A 185 -5.12 13.57 -10.81
CA PHE A 185 -6.40 14.00 -11.36
C PHE A 185 -7.50 13.11 -10.79
N ASN A 186 -8.43 13.72 -10.05
CA ASN A 186 -9.63 13.04 -9.59
C ASN A 186 -10.65 12.97 -10.72
N TYR A 187 -11.22 11.80 -10.96
CA TYR A 187 -12.22 11.60 -12.02
C TYR A 187 -13.64 11.49 -11.45
N VAL A 188 -13.80 10.79 -10.33
CA VAL A 188 -15.09 10.63 -9.66
C VAL A 188 -14.92 10.55 -8.15
N GLY A 189 -15.97 10.93 -7.42
CA GLY A 189 -15.98 10.93 -5.96
C GLY A 189 -15.03 11.96 -5.34
N ARG A 190 -14.62 11.71 -4.10
CA ARG A 190 -13.69 12.57 -3.36
C ARG A 190 -12.25 12.32 -3.81
N HIS A 191 -11.38 13.32 -3.63
CA HIS A 191 -9.95 13.22 -3.94
C HIS A 191 -9.12 12.58 -2.81
N HIS A 192 -9.78 12.14 -1.73
CA HIS A 192 -9.18 11.52 -0.56
C HIS A 192 -10.17 10.53 0.08
N LEU A 193 -9.64 9.61 0.90
CA LEU A 193 -10.42 8.87 1.89
C LEU A 193 -10.22 9.46 3.28
N ILE A 194 -11.11 9.15 4.21
CA ILE A 194 -10.98 9.46 5.64
C ILE A 194 -10.47 8.23 6.38
N GLU A 195 -9.49 8.43 7.25
CA GLU A 195 -9.02 7.44 8.21
C GLU A 195 -9.06 8.04 9.62
N GLU A 196 -9.34 7.20 10.61
CA GLU A 196 -9.25 7.56 12.02
C GLU A 196 -7.92 7.09 12.60
N PHE A 197 -7.26 7.97 13.37
CA PHE A 197 -6.00 7.63 14.04
C PHE A 197 -5.88 8.41 15.35
N GLY A 198 -5.86 7.67 16.46
CA GLY A 198 -6.02 8.27 17.78
C GLY A 198 -7.41 8.90 17.91
N GLN A 199 -7.47 10.21 18.17
CA GLN A 199 -8.73 10.97 18.29
C GLN A 199 -8.97 11.90 17.08
N LEU A 200 -8.19 11.72 16.01
CA LEU A 200 -8.19 12.63 14.85
C LEU A 200 -8.67 11.90 13.59
N HIS A 201 -9.26 12.68 12.68
CA HIS A 201 -9.62 12.25 11.34
C HIS A 201 -8.62 12.81 10.34
N PHE A 202 -8.09 11.95 9.47
CA PHE A 202 -7.12 12.32 8.45
C PHE A 202 -7.72 12.15 7.05
N GLN A 203 -7.55 13.18 6.21
CA GLN A 203 -7.79 13.08 4.77
C GLN A 203 -6.55 12.50 4.10
N LEU A 204 -6.69 11.33 3.48
CA LEU A 204 -5.61 10.59 2.87
C LEU A 204 -5.79 10.51 1.35
N SER A 205 -4.95 11.23 0.62
CA SER A 205 -4.89 11.17 -0.85
C SER A 205 -4.04 9.98 -1.33
N SER A 206 -3.90 9.83 -2.66
CA SER A 206 -3.18 8.71 -3.30
C SER A 206 -1.71 8.57 -2.87
N ASP A 207 -0.99 9.70 -2.79
CA ASP A 207 0.45 9.77 -2.58
C ASP A 207 0.86 10.22 -1.17
N THR A 208 -0.08 10.70 -0.35
CA THR A 208 0.17 11.13 1.04
C THR A 208 0.77 9.99 1.86
N PHE A 209 1.88 10.26 2.55
CA PHE A 209 2.45 9.32 3.51
C PHE A 209 1.52 9.14 4.70
N PHE A 210 1.35 7.89 5.14
CA PHE A 210 0.66 7.52 6.37
C PHE A 210 1.15 6.13 6.76
N GLN A 211 1.02 5.79 8.04
CA GLN A 211 1.44 4.49 8.53
C GLN A 211 0.62 3.38 7.87
N VAL A 212 1.31 2.41 7.28
CA VAL A 212 0.63 1.34 6.52
C VAL A 212 -0.05 0.31 7.43
N ASN A 213 0.25 0.33 8.72
CA ASN A 213 -0.39 -0.47 9.76
C ASN A 213 -0.92 0.52 10.81
N THR A 214 -2.22 0.88 10.71
CA THR A 214 -2.86 1.87 11.58
C THR A 214 -2.78 1.44 13.04
N GLU A 215 -3.04 0.16 13.32
CA GLU A 215 -3.13 -0.37 14.69
C GLU A 215 -1.77 -0.41 15.40
N ALA A 216 -0.72 -0.85 14.71
CA ALA A 216 0.64 -0.79 15.27
C ALA A 216 1.13 0.66 15.47
N ALA A 217 0.69 1.58 14.60
CA ALA A 217 1.01 3.00 14.75
C ALA A 217 0.28 3.64 15.95
N GLU A 218 -0.92 3.19 16.29
CA GLU A 218 -1.66 3.65 17.49
C GLU A 218 -0.96 3.19 18.78
N ILE A 219 -0.38 1.99 18.78
CA ILE A 219 0.48 1.52 19.88
C ILE A 219 1.70 2.43 20.02
N LEU A 220 2.39 2.72 18.91
CA LEU A 220 3.54 3.64 18.91
C LEU A 220 3.15 5.03 19.45
N LEU A 221 2.01 5.57 19.02
CA LEU A 221 1.51 6.85 19.51
C LEU A 221 1.28 6.83 21.03
N SER A 222 0.68 5.76 21.54
CA SER A 222 0.42 5.59 22.98
C SER A 222 1.71 5.59 23.80
N VAL A 223 2.74 4.87 23.32
CA VAL A 223 4.07 4.87 23.97
C VAL A 223 4.71 6.25 23.93
N LEU A 224 4.60 6.97 22.82
CA LEU A 224 5.16 8.33 22.72
C LEU A 224 4.48 9.29 23.69
N LEU A 225 3.15 9.25 23.82
CA LEU A 225 2.41 10.10 24.75
C LEU A 225 2.79 9.80 26.21
N GLU A 226 2.91 8.52 26.57
CA GLU A 226 3.37 8.10 27.90
C GLU A 226 4.78 8.63 28.19
N LYS A 227 5.74 8.41 27.27
CA LYS A 227 7.14 8.78 27.49
C LYS A 227 7.40 10.27 27.45
N LEU A 228 6.66 11.02 26.64
CA LEU A 228 6.81 12.47 26.56
C LEU A 228 6.08 13.20 27.70
N SER A 229 5.33 12.50 28.55
CA SER A 229 4.56 13.08 29.66
C SER A 229 3.71 14.28 29.22
N LEU A 230 3.20 14.25 27.99
CA LEU A 230 2.42 15.34 27.43
C LEU A 230 1.06 15.37 28.12
N THR A 231 0.86 16.36 29.00
CA THR A 231 -0.47 16.70 29.50
C THR A 231 -1.30 17.20 28.32
N VAL A 232 -2.33 16.45 27.96
CA VAL A 232 -3.31 16.87 26.95
C VAL A 232 -4.09 18.06 27.54
N GLU A 233 -3.73 19.28 27.15
CA GLU A 233 -4.62 20.43 27.36
C GLU A 233 -5.86 20.19 26.51
N LYS A 234 -7.01 19.99 27.18
CA LYS A 234 -8.30 19.99 26.51
C LYS A 234 -8.54 21.40 25.92
N PRO A 235 -9.15 21.48 24.72
CA PRO A 235 -9.41 22.75 24.05
C PRO A 235 -10.34 23.66 24.86
#